data_AF-A0A0N4YAA7-F1
#
_entry.id   AF-A0A0N4YAA7-F1
#
_cell.length_a   1.000
_cell.length_b   1.000
_cell.length_c   1.000
_cell.angle_alpha   90.00
_cell.angle_beta   90.00
_cell.angle_gamma   90.00
#
_symmetry.space_group_name_H-M   'P 1'
#
loop_
_entity.id
_entity.type
_entity.pdbx_description
1 polymer ?
#
loop_
_entity_poly.entity_id
_entity_poly.type
_entity_poly.pdbx_seq_one_letter_code
_entity_poly.pdbx_strand_id
1 'polypeptide(L)'
;MTILNRMSENVMARSVENIKCSFEWEALCEHLIVAYHENKDAVRDLRGYENKYDKDRLQQIDCDINRPLKETVDKSSELLELLYLILCREVSALLQLRVSCNAMNRELMTIRCEDALYFTTLITYELLLVITDVAEVSQLEAIKKVEANLEKDFYDETSGETLSELANTLGMELLRLLDPEP
;
A
#
# COMPACT_ATOMS: atom_id res chain seq x y z
N MET A 1 -16.64 -3.45 -15.99
CA MET A 1 -15.51 -4.23 -15.45
C MET A 1 -14.86 -3.32 -14.42
N THR A 2 -15.01 -3.65 -13.15
CA THR A 2 -14.59 -2.82 -12.00
C THR A 2 -13.07 -2.81 -11.86
N ILE A 3 -12.51 -1.75 -11.25
CA ILE A 3 -11.07 -1.60 -11.01
C ILE A 3 -10.54 -2.77 -10.16
N LEU A 4 -11.32 -3.24 -9.19
CA LEU A 4 -11.04 -4.46 -8.41
C LEU A 4 -10.94 -5.74 -9.28
N ASN A 5 -11.76 -5.89 -10.33
CA ASN A 5 -11.62 -7.02 -11.26
C ASN A 5 -10.32 -6.91 -12.08
N ARG A 6 -9.88 -5.69 -12.41
CA ARG A 6 -8.56 -5.46 -13.03
C ARG A 6 -7.39 -5.66 -12.06
N MET A 7 -7.58 -5.38 -10.77
CA MET A 7 -6.60 -5.62 -9.70
C MET A 7 -6.37 -7.13 -9.53
N SER A 8 -7.45 -7.92 -9.43
CA SER A 8 -7.36 -9.38 -9.30
C SER A 8 -6.79 -10.07 -10.56
N GLU A 9 -7.16 -9.63 -11.77
CA GLU A 9 -6.73 -10.27 -13.02
C GLU A 9 -5.28 -9.96 -13.42
N ASN A 10 -4.73 -8.79 -13.06
CA ASN A 10 -3.33 -8.45 -13.37
C ASN A 10 -2.31 -9.03 -12.38
N VAL A 11 -2.69 -9.25 -11.12
CA VAL A 11 -1.84 -9.80 -10.05
C VAL A 11 -1.42 -11.25 -10.35
N MET A 12 -2.27 -12.05 -11.00
CA MET A 12 -2.05 -13.48 -11.21
C MET A 12 -1.13 -13.84 -12.40
N ALA A 13 -0.70 -12.86 -13.21
CA ALA A 13 -0.04 -13.12 -14.51
C ALA A 13 1.45 -12.75 -14.60
N ARG A 14 2.05 -12.13 -13.57
CA ARG A 14 3.43 -11.60 -13.64
C ARG A 14 4.42 -12.50 -12.89
N SER A 15 5.61 -12.66 -13.48
CA SER A 15 6.64 -13.59 -13.03
C SER A 15 7.03 -13.34 -11.57
N VAL A 16 6.55 -14.21 -10.70
CA VAL A 16 6.90 -14.27 -9.28
C VAL A 16 8.40 -14.61 -9.22
N GLU A 17 9.25 -13.62 -8.94
CA GLU A 17 10.47 -13.94 -8.19
C GLU A 17 9.99 -14.79 -7.02
N ASN A 18 10.55 -15.98 -6.79
CA ASN A 18 10.12 -16.89 -5.72
C ASN A 18 10.35 -16.25 -4.33
N ILE A 19 9.56 -15.25 -3.98
CA ILE A 19 9.49 -14.62 -2.68
C ILE A 19 8.78 -15.64 -1.82
N LYS A 20 9.57 -16.31 -0.98
CA LYS A 20 9.04 -17.17 0.05
C LYS A 20 8.82 -16.30 1.27
N CYS A 21 7.55 -16.19 1.66
CA CYS A 21 7.18 -15.62 2.93
C CYS A 21 7.63 -16.55 4.06
N SER A 22 8.17 -15.98 5.12
CA SER A 22 8.66 -16.70 6.30
C SER A 22 7.54 -17.16 7.26
N PHE A 23 6.30 -16.70 7.05
CA PHE A 23 5.15 -16.99 7.91
C PHE A 23 4.30 -18.17 7.43
N GLU A 24 3.63 -18.85 8.36
CA GLU A 24 2.62 -19.89 8.05
C GLU A 24 1.23 -19.30 7.72
N TRP A 25 1.07 -17.98 7.81
CA TRP A 25 -0.18 -17.27 7.50
C TRP A 25 -0.30 -16.95 6.02
N GLU A 26 -0.91 -17.85 5.24
CA GLU A 26 -1.02 -17.74 3.77
C GLU A 26 -1.61 -16.40 3.31
N ALA A 27 -2.72 -15.94 3.90
CA ALA A 27 -3.38 -14.68 3.53
C ALA A 27 -2.47 -13.45 3.75
N LEU A 28 -1.80 -13.36 4.90
CA LEU A 28 -0.84 -12.30 5.20
C LEU A 28 0.30 -12.27 4.17
N CYS A 29 0.80 -13.44 3.80
CA CYS A 29 1.87 -13.57 2.83
C CYS A 29 1.44 -13.14 1.42
N GLU A 30 0.23 -13.47 1.00
CA GLU A 30 -0.33 -13.05 -0.28
C GLU A 30 -0.37 -11.51 -0.37
N HIS A 31 -0.96 -10.84 0.62
CA HIS A 31 -1.08 -9.39 0.63
C HIS A 31 0.29 -8.68 0.67
N LEU A 32 1.25 -9.17 1.46
CA LEU A 32 2.62 -8.60 1.49
C LEU A 32 3.37 -8.79 0.16
N ILE A 33 3.17 -9.92 -0.53
CA ILE A 33 3.77 -10.16 -1.84
C ILE A 33 3.17 -9.21 -2.88
N VAL A 34 1.86 -8.98 -2.85
CA VAL A 34 1.19 -7.99 -3.72
C VAL A 34 1.76 -6.60 -3.43
N ALA A 35 1.75 -6.15 -2.17
CA ALA A 35 2.30 -4.86 -1.76
C ALA A 35 3.74 -4.64 -2.26
N TYR A 36 4.59 -5.66 -2.16
CA TYR A 36 5.97 -5.61 -2.67
C TYR A 36 6.03 -5.44 -4.20
N HIS A 37 5.22 -6.20 -4.94
CA HIS A 37 5.19 -6.11 -6.40
C HIS A 37 4.64 -4.77 -6.89
N GLU A 38 3.57 -4.26 -6.27
CA GLU A 38 3.01 -2.96 -6.62
C GLU A 38 4.00 -1.82 -6.32
N ASN A 39 4.76 -1.92 -5.22
CA ASN A 39 5.82 -0.94 -4.93
C ASN A 39 6.95 -0.96 -5.98
N LYS A 40 7.37 -2.15 -6.43
CA LYS A 40 8.34 -2.26 -7.52
C LYS A 40 7.83 -1.61 -8.81
N ASP A 41 6.55 -1.76 -9.10
CA ASP A 41 5.91 -1.15 -10.25
C ASP A 41 5.83 0.37 -10.11
N ALA A 42 5.46 0.90 -8.95
CA ALA A 42 5.51 2.34 -8.65
C ALA A 42 6.93 2.92 -8.86
N VAL A 43 7.96 2.24 -8.33
CA VAL A 43 9.38 2.64 -8.52
C VAL A 43 9.79 2.61 -9.99
N ARG A 44 9.32 1.60 -10.75
CA ARG A 44 9.59 1.48 -12.19
C ARG A 44 8.95 2.61 -12.97
N ASP A 45 7.74 3.02 -12.62
CA ASP A 45 7.00 3.99 -13.42
C ASP A 45 7.48 5.42 -13.14
N LEU A 46 8.07 5.64 -11.97
CA LEU A 46 8.89 6.82 -11.67
C LEU A 46 10.30 6.79 -12.31
N ARG A 47 10.67 5.77 -13.09
CA ARG A 47 11.98 5.69 -13.76
C ARG A 47 12.07 6.72 -14.89
N GLY A 48 12.63 7.88 -14.56
CA GLY A 48 12.71 9.06 -15.43
C GLY A 48 11.98 10.28 -14.88
N TYR A 49 11.33 10.14 -13.71
CA TYR A 49 10.78 11.26 -12.95
C TYR A 49 11.93 12.11 -12.36
N GLU A 50 11.86 13.43 -12.51
CA GLU A 50 12.91 14.34 -12.05
C GLU A 50 12.95 14.44 -10.52
N ASN A 51 11.84 14.16 -9.83
CA ASN A 51 11.82 14.14 -8.37
C ASN A 51 12.45 12.85 -7.84
N LYS A 52 13.76 12.94 -7.60
CA LYS A 52 14.53 11.85 -6.99
C LYS A 52 14.01 11.46 -5.59
N TYR A 53 13.39 12.38 -4.85
CA TYR A 53 12.95 12.13 -3.48
C TYR A 53 11.80 11.12 -3.39
N ASP A 54 10.78 11.23 -4.26
CA ASP A 54 9.64 10.31 -4.27
C ASP A 54 10.10 8.88 -4.62
N LYS A 55 11.02 8.78 -5.57
CA LYS A 55 11.62 7.50 -5.96
C LYS A 55 12.45 6.89 -4.83
N ASP A 56 13.35 7.65 -4.23
CA ASP A 56 14.21 7.16 -3.14
C ASP A 56 13.36 6.71 -1.94
N ARG A 57 12.24 7.38 -1.66
CA ARG A 57 11.27 6.97 -0.63
C ARG A 57 10.58 5.65 -0.95
N LEU A 58 10.04 5.46 -2.16
CA LEU A 58 9.41 4.20 -2.55
C LEU A 58 10.41 3.04 -2.57
N GLN A 59 11.66 3.30 -2.96
CA GLN A 59 12.74 2.30 -2.85
C GLN A 59 13.06 1.92 -1.41
N GLN A 60 12.98 2.87 -0.47
CA GLN A 60 13.13 2.57 0.95
C GLN A 60 11.99 1.67 1.44
N ILE A 61 10.76 1.94 0.99
CA ILE A 61 9.61 1.12 1.37
C ILE A 61 9.69 -0.29 0.77
N ASP A 62 10.31 -0.46 -0.41
CA ASP A 62 10.60 -1.79 -0.99
C ASP A 62 11.44 -2.62 -0.02
N CYS A 63 12.44 -1.99 0.60
CA CYS A 63 13.27 -2.64 1.60
C CYS A 63 12.47 -2.99 2.87
N ASP A 64 11.56 -2.10 3.28
CA ASP A 64 10.77 -2.27 4.48
C ASP A 64 9.71 -3.37 4.34
N ILE A 65 9.01 -3.49 3.20
CA ILE A 65 8.05 -4.57 2.91
C ILE A 65 8.77 -5.92 2.73
N ASN A 66 9.96 -5.92 2.15
CA ASN A 66 10.75 -7.14 1.95
C ASN A 66 11.28 -7.71 3.28
N ARG A 67 11.34 -6.89 4.34
CA ARG A 67 11.81 -7.30 5.66
C ARG A 67 10.91 -8.34 6.32
N PRO A 68 9.60 -8.10 6.55
CA PRO A 68 8.71 -9.13 7.10
C PRO A 68 8.62 -10.35 6.18
N LEU A 69 8.75 -10.22 4.86
CA LEU A 69 8.77 -11.37 3.95
C LEU A 69 9.96 -12.32 4.17
N LYS A 70 11.10 -11.81 4.66
CA LYS A 70 12.35 -12.57 4.79
C LYS A 70 12.73 -12.92 6.22
N GLU A 71 12.32 -12.10 7.18
CA GLU A 71 12.63 -12.29 8.59
C GLU A 71 11.50 -13.10 9.23
N THR A 72 11.84 -14.13 10.01
CA THR A 72 10.87 -14.81 10.86
C THR A 72 10.57 -13.88 12.03
N VAL A 73 9.32 -13.43 12.16
CA VAL A 73 8.86 -12.66 13.32
C VAL A 73 8.03 -13.59 14.20
N ASP A 74 8.56 -13.92 15.37
CA ASP A 74 7.95 -14.93 16.27
C ASP A 74 6.75 -14.40 17.06
N LYS A 75 6.51 -13.08 17.05
CA LYS A 75 5.42 -12.43 17.80
C LYS A 75 4.58 -11.54 16.91
N SER A 76 3.25 -11.72 16.98
CA SER A 76 2.27 -10.88 16.28
C SER A 76 2.43 -9.40 16.58
N SER A 77 2.77 -9.03 17.82
CA SER A 77 2.98 -7.62 18.21
C SER A 77 4.18 -6.99 17.50
N GLU A 78 5.29 -7.73 17.35
CA GLU A 78 6.49 -7.25 16.64
C GLU A 78 6.21 -7.11 15.13
N LEU A 79 5.38 -8.00 14.58
CA LEU A 79 4.93 -7.90 13.18
C LEU A 79 4.01 -6.69 13.00
N LEU A 80 3.07 -6.46 13.91
CA LEU A 80 2.16 -5.32 13.87
C LEU A 80 2.92 -3.99 13.97
N GLU A 81 3.94 -3.90 14.83
CA GLU A 81 4.82 -2.72 14.91
C GLU A 81 5.57 -2.46 13.60
N LEU A 82 6.10 -3.51 12.96
CA LEU A 82 6.75 -3.38 11.65
C LEU A 82 5.77 -2.90 10.57
N LEU A 83 4.59 -3.51 10.50
CA LEU A 83 3.53 -3.16 9.54
C LEU A 83 3.05 -1.72 9.75
N TYR A 84 2.90 -1.28 11.00
CA TYR A 84 2.59 0.09 11.35
C TYR A 84 3.63 1.08 10.79
N LEU A 85 4.93 0.79 10.98
CA LEU A 85 6.00 1.63 10.47
C LEU A 85 6.01 1.69 8.94
N ILE A 86 5.74 0.57 8.27
CA ILE A 86 5.64 0.50 6.80
C ILE A 86 4.45 1.36 6.34
N LEU A 87 3.26 1.17 6.92
CA LEU A 87 2.07 1.94 6.58
C LEU A 87 2.29 3.44 6.79
N CYS A 88 2.95 3.85 7.87
CA CYS A 88 3.27 5.26 8.12
C CYS A 88 4.11 5.88 7.01
N ARG A 89 5.13 5.14 6.54
CA ARG A 89 5.97 5.58 5.42
C ARG A 89 5.20 5.62 4.11
N GLU A 90 4.36 4.62 3.84
CA GLU A 90 3.54 4.59 2.62
C GLU A 90 2.54 5.73 2.55
N VAL A 91 1.79 5.97 3.63
CA VAL A 91 0.83 7.07 3.69
C VAL A 91 1.52 8.42 3.46
N SER A 92 2.73 8.58 4.00
CA SER A 92 3.56 9.77 3.73
C SER A 92 4.05 9.85 2.28
N ALA A 93 4.41 8.73 1.67
CA ALA A 93 4.84 8.66 0.28
C ALA A 93 3.68 8.97 -0.67
N LEU A 94 2.51 8.37 -0.45
CA LEU A 94 1.28 8.63 -1.18
C LEU A 94 0.91 10.12 -1.14
N LEU A 95 0.91 10.74 0.05
CA LEU A 95 0.59 12.16 0.19
C LEU A 95 1.56 13.05 -0.61
N GLN A 96 2.86 12.78 -0.52
CA GLN A 96 3.87 13.57 -1.25
C GLN A 96 3.74 13.38 -2.75
N LEU A 97 3.55 12.14 -3.21
CA LEU A 97 3.38 11.84 -4.61
C LEU A 97 2.16 12.57 -5.19
N ARG A 98 1.04 12.62 -4.45
CA ARG A 98 -0.16 13.38 -4.87
C ARG A 98 0.13 14.87 -5.07
N VAL A 99 0.81 15.49 -4.11
CA VAL A 99 1.22 16.89 -4.21
C VAL A 99 2.13 17.11 -5.42
N SER A 100 3.12 16.23 -5.63
CA SER A 100 4.06 16.30 -6.75
C SER A 100 3.35 16.13 -8.09
N CYS A 101 2.41 15.18 -8.21
CA CYS A 101 1.65 14.93 -9.43
C CYS A 101 0.74 16.10 -9.80
N ASN A 102 0.04 16.69 -8.82
CA ASN A 102 -0.86 17.83 -9.05
C ASN A 102 -0.11 19.12 -9.42
N ALA A 103 1.17 19.23 -9.06
CA ALA A 103 2.01 20.36 -9.43
C ALA A 103 2.56 20.30 -10.87
N MET A 104 2.36 19.21 -11.61
CA MET A 104 3.02 18.97 -12.89
C MET A 104 2.15 19.25 -14.13
N ASN A 105 2.76 19.93 -15.11
CA ASN A 105 2.11 20.44 -16.32
C ASN A 105 2.45 19.67 -17.63
N ARG A 106 3.02 18.45 -17.58
CA ARG A 106 3.42 17.68 -18.79
C ARG A 106 2.65 16.36 -18.91
N GLU A 107 1.82 16.22 -19.95
CA GLU A 107 0.96 15.05 -20.22
C GLU A 107 1.64 13.68 -20.04
N LEU A 108 2.82 13.46 -20.65
CA LEU A 108 3.55 12.18 -20.53
C LEU A 108 4.05 11.87 -19.12
N MET A 109 4.31 12.91 -18.32
CA MET A 109 4.68 12.75 -16.93
C MET A 109 3.44 12.60 -16.05
N THR A 110 2.31 13.20 -16.43
CA THR A 110 1.02 13.01 -15.76
C THR A 110 0.62 11.53 -15.75
N ILE A 111 0.72 10.84 -16.89
CA ILE A 111 0.39 9.39 -16.98
C ILE A 111 1.26 8.56 -16.01
N ARG A 112 2.58 8.78 -15.98
CA ARG A 112 3.47 8.03 -15.08
C ARG A 112 3.23 8.35 -13.60
N CYS A 113 2.82 9.58 -13.31
CA CYS A 113 2.49 10.01 -11.97
C CYS A 113 1.16 9.39 -11.51
N GLU A 114 0.16 9.33 -12.39
CA GLU A 114 -1.12 8.67 -12.17
C GLU A 114 -0.94 7.16 -11.93
N ASP A 115 -0.11 6.49 -12.75
CA ASP A 115 0.20 5.07 -12.56
C ASP A 115 0.92 4.84 -11.22
N ALA A 116 1.91 5.66 -10.88
CA ALA A 116 2.60 5.56 -9.59
C ALA A 116 1.66 5.84 -8.41
N LEU A 117 0.72 6.79 -8.54
CA LEU A 117 -0.32 7.06 -7.53
C LEU A 117 -1.26 5.87 -7.37
N TYR A 118 -1.67 5.26 -8.48
CA TYR A 118 -2.49 4.06 -8.49
C TYR A 118 -1.78 2.93 -7.74
N PHE A 119 -0.53 2.63 -8.07
CA PHE A 119 0.23 1.58 -7.39
C PHE A 119 0.44 1.89 -5.90
N THR A 120 0.78 3.12 -5.54
CA THR A 120 0.96 3.52 -4.13
C THR A 120 -0.35 3.41 -3.32
N THR A 121 -1.48 3.66 -3.98
CA THR A 121 -2.82 3.44 -3.41
C THR A 121 -3.05 1.95 -3.14
N LEU A 122 -2.69 1.07 -4.08
CA LEU A 122 -2.83 -0.38 -3.91
C LEU A 122 -1.99 -0.90 -2.74
N ILE A 123 -0.73 -0.46 -2.63
CA ILE A 123 0.14 -0.86 -1.52
C ILE A 123 -0.48 -0.50 -0.18
N THR A 124 -1.02 0.72 -0.07
CA THR A 124 -1.66 1.21 1.16
C THR A 124 -2.86 0.34 1.55
N TYR A 125 -3.65 -0.11 0.57
CA TYR A 125 -4.78 -1.00 0.80
C TYR A 125 -4.34 -2.41 1.20
N GLU A 126 -3.37 -3.00 0.50
CA GLU A 126 -2.83 -4.33 0.84
C GLU A 126 -2.22 -4.35 2.25
N LEU A 127 -1.48 -3.31 2.63
CA LEU A 127 -0.95 -3.18 3.99
C LEU A 127 -2.06 -3.09 5.05
N LEU A 128 -3.20 -2.49 4.72
CA LEU A 128 -4.35 -2.49 5.61
C LEU A 128 -4.91 -3.91 5.80
N LEU A 129 -5.07 -4.67 4.73
CA LEU A 129 -5.54 -6.06 4.81
C LEU A 129 -4.60 -6.90 5.68
N VAL A 130 -3.28 -6.76 5.48
CA VAL A 130 -2.27 -7.42 6.30
C VAL A 130 -2.41 -7.06 7.77
N ILE A 131 -2.60 -5.77 8.08
CA ILE A 131 -2.77 -5.31 9.47
C ILE A 131 -4.06 -5.88 10.08
N THR A 132 -5.16 -5.91 9.33
CA THR A 132 -6.43 -6.49 9.77
C THR A 132 -6.26 -7.95 10.19
N ASP A 133 -5.43 -8.71 9.46
CA ASP A 133 -5.17 -10.12 9.75
C ASP A 133 -4.34 -10.35 11.02
N VAL A 134 -3.55 -9.36 11.45
CA VAL A 134 -2.65 -9.46 12.62
C VAL A 134 -3.21 -8.75 13.86
N ALA A 135 -4.13 -7.79 13.67
CA ALA A 135 -4.68 -6.97 14.74
C ALA A 135 -5.50 -7.78 15.76
N GLU A 136 -5.47 -7.36 17.02
CA GLU A 136 -6.26 -7.97 18.08
C GLU A 136 -7.76 -7.65 17.92
N VAL A 137 -8.63 -8.44 18.54
CA VAL A 137 -10.11 -8.32 18.43
C VAL A 137 -10.63 -6.91 18.71
N SER A 138 -10.04 -6.20 19.69
CA SER A 138 -10.41 -4.84 20.06
C SER A 138 -10.08 -3.80 18.98
N GLN A 139 -9.03 -4.03 18.20
CA GLN A 139 -8.62 -3.19 17.07
C GLN A 139 -9.39 -3.57 15.80
N LEU A 140 -9.69 -4.85 15.62
CA LEU A 140 -10.32 -5.42 14.43
C LEU A 140 -11.68 -4.80 14.09
N GLU A 141 -12.53 -4.53 15.08
CA GLU A 141 -13.85 -3.91 14.83
C GLU A 141 -13.74 -2.47 14.31
N ALA A 142 -12.76 -1.71 14.81
CA ALA A 142 -12.51 -0.36 14.33
C ALA A 142 -11.96 -0.38 12.90
N ILE A 143 -11.04 -1.30 12.60
CA ILE A 143 -10.45 -1.45 11.27
C ILE A 143 -11.51 -1.87 10.25
N LYS A 144 -12.34 -2.88 10.57
CA LYS A 144 -13.43 -3.33 9.70
C LYS A 144 -14.47 -2.26 9.42
N LYS A 145 -14.73 -1.37 10.38
CA LYS A 145 -15.65 -0.24 10.18
C LYS A 145 -15.08 0.76 9.18
N VAL A 146 -13.77 1.00 9.24
CA VAL A 146 -13.09 1.86 8.27
C VAL A 146 -13.12 1.18 6.89
N GLU A 147 -12.75 -0.10 6.80
CA GLU A 147 -12.77 -0.89 5.56
C GLU A 147 -14.16 -0.93 4.88
N ALA A 148 -15.23 -1.16 5.64
CA ALA A 148 -16.59 -1.22 5.10
C ALA A 148 -17.10 0.12 4.55
N ASN A 149 -16.62 1.24 5.08
CA ASN A 149 -16.91 2.55 4.50
C ASN A 149 -16.19 2.73 3.16
N LEU A 150 -15.01 2.12 3.01
CA LEU A 150 -14.17 2.23 1.82
C LEU A 150 -14.55 1.29 0.68
N GLU A 151 -14.95 0.04 0.94
CA GLU A 151 -15.46 -0.82 -0.13
C GLU A 151 -16.60 -0.12 -0.88
N LYS A 152 -17.48 0.56 -0.15
CA LYS A 152 -18.57 1.32 -0.74
C LYS A 152 -18.10 2.44 -1.66
N ASP A 153 -17.05 3.17 -1.28
CA ASP A 153 -16.54 4.31 -2.04
C ASP A 153 -15.63 3.86 -3.22
N PHE A 154 -14.89 2.76 -3.06
CA PHE A 154 -14.05 2.16 -4.11
C PHE A 154 -14.86 1.55 -5.26
N TYR A 155 -16.04 0.99 -5.01
CA TYR A 155 -16.89 0.40 -6.05
C TYR A 155 -17.61 1.45 -6.91
N ASP A 156 -17.79 2.67 -6.39
CA ASP A 156 -18.53 3.75 -7.06
C ASP A 156 -17.64 4.70 -7.91
N GLU A 157 -16.30 4.65 -7.76
CA GLU A 157 -15.39 5.63 -8.37
C GLU A 157 -14.62 5.15 -9.61
N THR A 158 -14.38 6.09 -10.53
CA THR A 158 -13.74 5.84 -11.83
C THR A 158 -12.41 6.60 -12.03
N SER A 159 -11.96 7.38 -11.04
CA SER A 159 -10.76 8.23 -11.16
C SER A 159 -9.68 7.90 -10.12
N GLY A 160 -8.41 7.88 -10.54
CA GLY A 160 -7.28 7.54 -9.67
C GLY A 160 -6.96 8.58 -8.59
N GLU A 161 -7.28 9.85 -8.83
CA GLU A 161 -7.02 10.93 -7.85
C GLU A 161 -7.89 10.75 -6.60
N THR A 162 -9.16 10.41 -6.77
CA THR A 162 -10.09 10.18 -5.64
C THR A 162 -9.76 8.89 -4.88
N LEU A 163 -9.32 7.83 -5.58
CA LEU A 163 -8.84 6.60 -4.94
C LEU A 163 -7.60 6.85 -4.06
N SER A 164 -6.68 7.70 -4.51
CA SER A 164 -5.50 8.07 -3.73
C SER A 164 -5.82 8.93 -2.49
N GLU A 165 -6.91 9.73 -2.53
CA GLU A 165 -7.45 10.45 -1.36
C GLU A 165 -8.02 9.50 -0.33
N LEU A 166 -8.80 8.54 -0.79
CA LEU A 166 -9.43 7.53 0.04
C LEU A 166 -8.38 6.66 0.72
N ALA A 167 -7.39 6.14 -0.02
CA ALA A 167 -6.29 5.36 0.56
C ALA A 167 -5.42 6.16 1.55
N ASN A 168 -5.18 7.44 1.29
CA ASN A 168 -4.45 8.29 2.24
C ASN A 168 -5.25 8.49 3.54
N THR A 169 -6.54 8.82 3.41
CA THR A 169 -7.45 9.01 4.56
C THR A 169 -7.52 7.73 5.38
N LEU A 170 -7.66 6.60 4.70
CA LEU A 170 -7.68 5.27 5.29
C LEU A 170 -6.43 4.97 6.10
N GLY A 171 -5.26 5.09 5.48
CA GLY A 171 -4.01 4.82 6.16
C GLY A 171 -3.81 5.76 7.36
N MET A 172 -4.21 7.03 7.26
CA MET A 172 -4.17 7.96 8.39
C MET A 172 -5.12 7.58 9.53
N GLU A 173 -6.34 7.13 9.24
CA GLU A 173 -7.27 6.65 10.27
C GLU A 173 -6.78 5.38 10.94
N LEU A 174 -6.26 4.43 10.17
CA LEU A 174 -5.68 3.20 10.68
C LEU A 174 -4.47 3.50 11.57
N LEU A 175 -3.58 4.40 11.15
CA LEU A 175 -2.44 4.83 11.96
C LEU A 175 -2.86 5.45 13.29
N ARG A 176 -4.00 6.18 13.34
CA ARG A 176 -4.54 6.71 14.61
C ARG A 176 -5.10 5.62 15.52
N LEU A 177 -5.70 4.58 14.96
CA LEU A 177 -6.26 3.46 15.71
C LEU A 177 -5.18 2.53 16.27
N LEU A 178 -4.10 2.39 15.52
CA LEU A 178 -2.93 1.59 15.90
C LEU A 178 -1.91 2.38 16.71
N ASP A 179 -2.04 3.71 16.78
CA ASP A 179 -1.17 4.55 17.59
C ASP A 179 -1.25 4.05 19.04
N PRO A 180 -0.17 3.53 19.63
CA PRO A 180 -0.22 2.98 20.98
C PRO A 180 -0.50 4.04 22.07
N GLU A 181 -0.70 5.31 21.70
CA GLU A 181 -0.76 6.51 22.53
C GLU A 181 0.52 6.77 23.37
N PRO A 182 0.79 8.05 23.72
CA PRO A 182 2.13 8.59 24.03
C PRO A 182 2.73 8.24 25.40
#